data_AF-A0A7Z9QZD2-F1
#
_entry.id   AF-A0A7Z9QZD2-F1
#
_cell.length_a   1.000
_cell.length_b   1.000
_cell.length_c   1.000
_cell.angle_alpha   90.00
_cell.angle_beta   90.00
_cell.angle_gamma   90.00
#
_symmetry.space_group_name_H-M   'P 1'
#
loop_
_entity.id
_entity.type
_entity.pdbx_description
1 polymer ?
#
loop_
_entity_poly.entity_id
_entity_poly.type
_entity_poly.pdbx_seq_one_letter_code
_entity_poly.pdbx_strand_id
1 'polypeptide(L)'
;MKFVAQTDVGKRRSHNEDCYLIDDKISLFVIADGMGGHNAGNIASQLAVDVFREWTESFSSTDLSISKKANIINQLVVAANTRIYTESKAHPNRQHTYALKS
;
A
#
# COMPACT_ATOMS: atom_id res chain seq x y z
N MET A 1 7.40 -16.85 12.83
CA MET A 1 7.81 -15.58 13.49
C MET A 1 6.54 -14.90 14.00
N LYS A 2 6.61 -14.08 15.06
CA LYS A 2 5.49 -13.24 15.51
C LYS A 2 5.78 -11.81 15.10
N PHE A 3 4.84 -11.16 14.42
CA PHE A 3 4.97 -9.77 13.99
C PHE A 3 3.79 -8.95 14.51
N VAL A 4 4.04 -7.67 14.79
CA VAL A 4 3.03 -6.69 15.20
C VAL A 4 3.18 -5.51 14.25
N ALA A 5 2.11 -5.15 13.57
CA ALA A 5 2.01 -3.89 12.85
C ALA A 5 1.09 -2.97 13.64
N GLN A 6 1.55 -1.75 13.86
CA GLN A 6 0.83 -0.71 14.58
C GLN A 6 0.89 0.54 13.71
N THR A 7 -0.26 1.11 13.43
CA THR A 7 -0.43 2.34 12.65
C THR A 7 -1.02 3.40 13.58
N ASP A 8 -0.47 4.62 13.59
CA ASP A 8 -0.84 5.69 14.52
C ASP A 8 -1.14 6.97 13.74
N VAL A 9 -2.30 7.58 13.99
CA VAL A 9 -2.76 8.82 13.37
C VAL A 9 -1.80 10.00 13.64
N GLY A 10 -1.07 9.97 14.75
CA GLY A 10 -0.29 11.09 15.25
C GLY A 10 -1.16 12.21 15.86
N LYS A 11 -0.60 12.95 16.82
CA LYS A 11 -1.31 13.90 17.71
C LYS A 11 -1.93 15.16 17.06
N ARG A 12 -1.86 15.34 15.74
CA ARG A 12 -2.32 16.57 15.04
C ARG A 12 -3.19 16.32 13.81
N ARG A 13 -3.47 15.06 13.45
CA ARG A 13 -4.29 14.73 12.27
C ARG A 13 -5.60 14.07 12.71
N SER A 14 -6.66 14.27 11.93
CA SER A 14 -7.99 13.70 12.19
C SER A 14 -8.20 12.30 11.58
N HIS A 15 -7.22 11.80 10.80
CA HIS A 15 -7.28 10.51 10.12
C HIS A 15 -5.89 9.89 9.95
N ASN A 16 -5.82 8.56 10.00
CA ASN A 16 -4.59 7.80 9.84
C ASN A 16 -4.26 7.68 8.35
N GLU A 17 -3.04 8.03 7.94
CA GLU A 17 -2.59 7.99 6.54
C GLU A 17 -1.57 6.87 6.29
N ASP A 18 -1.28 6.05 7.31
CA ASP A 18 -0.32 4.94 7.22
C ASP A 18 -1.04 3.62 6.87
N CYS A 19 -0.57 2.94 5.82
CA CYS A 19 -1.04 1.61 5.43
C CYS A 19 0.11 0.59 5.44
N TYR A 20 -0.20 -0.66 5.77
CA TYR A 20 0.79 -1.75 5.74
C TYR A 20 0.23 -3.06 5.18
N LEU A 21 1.13 -3.91 4.70
CA LEU A 21 0.89 -5.32 4.36
C LEU A 21 1.94 -6.19 5.04
N ILE A 22 1.50 -7.30 5.64
CA ILE A 22 2.35 -8.39 6.07
C ILE A 22 1.85 -9.65 5.37
N ASP A 23 2.72 -10.27 4.56
CA ASP A 23 2.48 -11.60 4.01
C ASP A 23 3.55 -12.57 4.52
N ASP A 24 3.16 -13.35 5.53
CA ASP A 24 4.01 -14.36 6.16
C ASP A 24 4.38 -15.52 5.23
N LYS A 25 3.57 -15.82 4.21
CA LYS A 25 3.81 -16.95 3.28
C LYS A 25 5.03 -16.70 2.42
N ILE A 26 5.31 -15.43 2.12
CA ILE A 26 6.44 -15.01 1.28
C ILE A 26 7.44 -14.13 2.01
N SER A 27 7.25 -13.91 3.31
CA SER A 27 8.09 -13.03 4.12
C SER A 27 8.21 -11.62 3.54
N LEU A 28 7.07 -11.04 3.10
CA LEU A 28 7.00 -9.70 2.54
C LEU A 28 6.37 -8.73 3.55
N PHE A 29 7.01 -7.57 3.69
CA PHE A 29 6.54 -6.46 4.51
C PHE A 29 6.47 -5.22 3.61
N VAL A 30 5.33 -4.54 3.62
CA VAL A 30 5.12 -3.29 2.90
C VAL A 30 4.59 -2.26 3.87
N ILE A 31 5.18 -1.07 3.85
CA ILE A 31 4.76 0.09 4.64
C ILE A 31 4.65 1.26 3.68
N ALA A 32 3.53 1.99 3.72
CA ALA A 32 3.29 3.16 2.89
C ALA A 32 2.83 4.33 3.76
N ASP A 33 3.56 5.45 3.67
CA ASP A 33 3.25 6.74 4.28
C ASP A 33 2.66 7.67 3.21
N GLY A 34 1.41 8.08 3.41
CA GLY A 34 0.66 8.90 2.48
C GLY A 34 1.05 10.38 2.54
N MET A 35 1.90 10.85 1.63
CA MET A 35 2.21 12.29 1.52
C MET A 35 1.16 13.04 0.66
N GLY A 36 0.16 13.64 1.29
CA GLY A 36 -0.79 14.53 0.62
C GLY A 36 -1.80 15.05 1.62
N GLY A 37 -1.72 16.33 1.98
CA GLY A 37 -2.53 16.88 3.07
C GLY A 37 -4.03 16.54 2.97
N HIS A 38 -4.62 16.15 4.11
CA HIS A 38 -5.97 15.58 4.24
C HIS A 38 -6.11 14.19 3.58
N ASN A 39 -7.33 13.63 3.55
CA ASN A 39 -7.69 12.27 3.10
C ASN A 39 -7.10 11.76 1.76
N ALA A 40 -6.42 12.59 0.96
CA ALA A 40 -5.65 12.17 -0.21
C ALA A 40 -4.42 11.31 0.17
N GLY A 41 -3.77 11.58 1.31
CA GLY A 41 -2.67 10.77 1.82
C GLY A 41 -3.09 9.34 2.11
N ASN A 42 -4.22 9.16 2.81
CA ASN A 42 -4.79 7.85 3.13
C ASN A 42 -5.12 7.04 1.86
N ILE A 43 -5.73 7.68 0.84
CA ILE A 43 -6.05 7.01 -0.42
C ILE A 43 -4.76 6.56 -1.13
N ALA A 44 -3.72 7.41 -1.14
CA ALA A 44 -2.46 7.07 -1.79
C ALA A 44 -1.75 5.89 -1.11
N SER A 45 -1.65 5.89 0.23
CA SER A 45 -1.03 4.78 0.97
C SER A 45 -1.83 3.48 0.87
N GLN A 46 -3.16 3.56 0.87
CA GLN A 46 -4.03 2.40 0.67
C GLN A 46 -3.84 1.80 -0.73
N LEU A 47 -3.88 2.63 -1.78
CA LEU A 47 -3.67 2.18 -3.16
C LEU A 47 -2.29 1.54 -3.36
N ALA A 48 -1.26 2.08 -2.70
CA ALA A 48 0.07 1.48 -2.71
C ALA A 48 0.00 0.06 -2.16
N VAL A 49 -0.54 -0.11 -0.95
CA VAL A 49 -0.65 -1.43 -0.28
C VAL A 49 -1.52 -2.42 -1.06
N ASP A 50 -2.62 -1.95 -1.67
CA ASP A 50 -3.54 -2.81 -2.43
C ASP A 50 -2.85 -3.45 -3.64
N VAL A 51 -1.98 -2.73 -4.34
CA VAL A 51 -1.21 -3.29 -5.47
C VAL A 51 -0.33 -4.45 -5.02
N PHE A 52 0.31 -4.34 -3.86
CA PHE A 52 1.11 -5.43 -3.32
C PHE A 52 0.21 -6.59 -2.86
N ARG A 53 -0.94 -6.31 -2.25
CA ARG A 53 -1.89 -7.34 -1.80
C ARG A 53 -2.41 -8.17 -2.98
N GLU A 54 -2.90 -7.52 -4.03
CA GLU A 54 -3.40 -8.17 -5.25
C GLU A 54 -2.34 -9.08 -5.88
N TRP A 55 -1.07 -8.64 -5.87
CA TRP A 55 0.04 -9.46 -6.33
C TRP A 55 0.29 -10.67 -5.42
N THR A 56 0.31 -10.48 -4.10
CA THR A 56 0.53 -11.58 -3.15
C THR A 56 -0.57 -12.64 -3.21
N GLU A 57 -1.82 -12.24 -3.43
CA GLU A 57 -2.95 -13.16 -3.59
C GLU A 57 -2.83 -14.02 -4.85
N SER A 58 -2.23 -13.44 -5.90
CA SER A 58 -1.98 -14.12 -7.18
C SER A 58 -0.64 -14.88 -7.21
N PHE A 59 0.21 -14.68 -6.21
CA PHE A 59 1.55 -15.23 -6.16
C PHE A 59 1.55 -16.65 -5.61
N SER A 60 1.94 -17.61 -6.44
CA SER A 60 2.21 -18.98 -6.00
C SER A 60 3.66 -19.10 -5.53
N SER A 61 3.84 -19.61 -4.31
CA SER A 61 5.13 -19.80 -3.64
C SER A 61 6.11 -20.58 -4.51
N THR A 62 6.93 -19.87 -5.26
CA THR A 62 8.03 -20.42 -6.05
C THR A 62 9.34 -19.90 -5.49
N ASP A 63 10.34 -20.77 -5.43
CA ASP A 63 11.68 -20.39 -5.00
C ASP A 63 12.33 -19.51 -6.08
N LEU A 64 12.06 -18.20 -5.99
CA LEU A 64 12.59 -17.20 -6.91
C LEU A 64 13.97 -16.75 -6.45
N SER A 65 14.90 -16.64 -7.41
CA SER A 65 16.18 -16.00 -7.18
C SER A 65 16.02 -14.56 -6.69
N ILE A 66 17.00 -14.07 -5.93
CA ILE A 66 17.01 -12.70 -5.36
C ILE A 66 16.77 -11.65 -6.45
N SER A 67 17.42 -11.78 -7.61
CA SER A 67 17.28 -10.83 -8.72
C SER A 67 15.86 -10.81 -9.31
N LYS A 68 15.15 -11.95 -9.36
CA LYS A 68 13.75 -12.01 -9.79
C LYS A 68 12.83 -11.33 -8.78
N LYS A 69 13.03 -11.59 -7.48
CA LYS A 69 12.28 -10.91 -6.41
C LYS A 69 12.46 -9.38 -6.48
N ALA A 70 13.69 -8.91 -6.65
CA ALA A 70 13.99 -7.48 -6.78
C ALA A 70 13.32 -6.85 -8.02
N ASN A 71 13.33 -7.55 -9.15
CA ASN A 71 12.65 -7.07 -10.36
C ASN A 71 11.14 -6.94 -10.15
N ILE A 72 10.51 -7.95 -9.53
CA ILE A 72 9.08 -7.92 -9.22
C ILE A 72 8.74 -6.77 -8.28
N ILE A 73 9.53 -6.56 -7.21
CA ILE A 73 9.31 -5.44 -6.29
C ILE A 73 9.38 -4.11 -7.05
N ASN A 74 10.36 -3.91 -7.94
CA ASN A 74 10.44 -2.70 -8.76
C ASN A 74 9.22 -2.52 -9.66
N GLN A 75 8.71 -3.60 -10.28
CA GLN A 75 7.48 -3.55 -11.07
C GLN A 75 6.27 -3.15 -10.23
N LEU A 76 6.14 -3.69 -9.02
CA LEU A 76 5.04 -3.35 -8.10
C LEU A 76 5.10 -1.90 -7.63
N VAL A 77 6.30 -1.37 -7.37
CA VAL A 77 6.48 0.07 -7.06
C VAL A 77 6.02 0.94 -8.23
N VAL A 78 6.39 0.60 -9.45
CA VAL A 78 5.96 1.35 -10.65
C VAL A 78 4.45 1.25 -10.87
N ALA A 79 3.87 0.06 -10.67
CA ALA A 79 2.43 -0.16 -10.76
C ALA A 79 1.65 0.65 -9.70
N ALA A 80 2.11 0.64 -8.45
CA ALA A 80 1.56 1.45 -7.36
C ALA A 80 1.58 2.94 -7.71
N ASN A 81 2.73 3.47 -8.15
CA ASN A 81 2.85 4.86 -8.57
C ASN A 81 1.90 5.21 -9.73
N THR A 82 1.78 4.31 -10.72
CA THR A 82 0.88 4.52 -11.87
C THR A 82 -0.58 4.56 -11.43
N ARG A 83 -1.00 3.67 -10.53
CA ARG A 83 -2.37 3.64 -10.00
C ARG A 83 -2.69 4.88 -9.19
N ILE A 84 -1.79 5.28 -8.28
CA ILE A 84 -1.94 6.50 -7.47
C ILE A 84 -2.03 7.74 -8.37
N TYR A 85 -1.15 7.86 -9.36
CA TYR A 85 -1.17 8.99 -10.29
C TYR A 85 -2.47 9.04 -11.12
N THR A 86 -2.92 7.90 -11.64
CA THR A 86 -4.14 7.81 -12.44
C THR A 86 -5.37 8.16 -11.60
N GLU A 87 -5.47 7.64 -10.38
CA GLU A 87 -6.54 7.98 -9.42
C GLU A 87 -6.52 9.47 -9.05
N SER A 88 -5.33 10.05 -8.83
CA SER A 88 -5.18 11.48 -8.57
C SER A 88 -5.64 12.35 -9.74
N LYS A 89 -5.36 11.94 -10.99
CA LYS A 89 -5.79 12.66 -12.20
C LYS A 89 -7.28 12.51 -12.47
N ALA A 90 -7.85 11.33 -12.24
CA ALA A 90 -9.28 11.08 -12.43
C ALA A 90 -10.14 11.81 -11.39
N HIS A 91 -9.61 12.02 -10.19
CA HIS A 91 -10.36 12.56 -9.06
C HIS A 91 -9.60 13.64 -8.27
N PRO A 92 -9.35 14.83 -8.86
CA PRO A 92 -8.54 15.88 -8.24
C PRO A 92 -9.11 16.45 -6.93
N ASN A 93 -10.40 16.24 -6.62
CA ASN A 93 -11.09 16.75 -5.42
C ASN A 93 -11.54 15.65 -4.43
N ARG A 94 -11.09 14.40 -4.58
CA ARG A 94 -11.57 13.28 -3.75
C ARG A 94 -10.92 13.30 -2.37
N GLN A 95 -11.63 13.88 -1.41
CA GLN A 95 -11.24 13.94 0.01
C GLN A 95 -12.20 13.18 0.93
N HIS A 96 -13.21 12.48 0.43
CA HIS A 96 -14.20 11.82 1.28
C HIS A 96 -14.77 10.62 0.54
N THR A 97 -14.38 9.40 0.92
CA THR A 97 -15.16 8.15 0.85
C THR A 97 -14.21 6.96 0.73
N TYR A 98 -13.75 6.42 1.86
CA TYR A 98 -13.52 4.98 2.07
C TYR A 98 -13.48 4.75 3.59
N ALA A 99 -14.62 4.98 4.25
CA ALA A 99 -14.84 4.36 5.55
C ALA A 99 -15.05 2.87 5.30
N LEU A 100 -14.09 2.08 5.78
CA LEU A 100 -14.14 0.64 6.08
C LEU A 100 -15.49 -0.02 5.76
N LYS A 101 -15.55 -0.81 4.68
CA LYS A 101 -16.52 -1.91 4.64
C LYS A 101 -16.05 -2.94 5.67
N SER A 102 -16.74 -2.93 6.81
CA SER A 102 -16.81 -3.98 7.82
C SER A 102 -17.22 -5.33 7.24
#